data_AF-A0A938AWT4-F1
#
_entry.id   AF-A0A938AWT4-F1
#
_cell.length_a   1.000
_cell.length_b   1.000
_cell.length_c   1.000
_cell.angle_alpha   90.00
_cell.angle_beta   90.00
_cell.angle_gamma   90.00
#
_symmetry.space_group_name_H-M   'P 1'
#
loop_
_entity.id
_entity.type
_entity.pdbx_description
1 polymer ?
#
loop_
_entity_poly.entity_id
_entity_poly.type
_entity_poly.pdbx_seq_one_letter_code
_entity_poly.pdbx_strand_id
1 'polypeptide(L)'
;MVTAVKGVKELIDEVVKPGLCTLCGACVGDCPYLVFYNGKIKLLDLCTRAEGHCYEYCPRTYTSMDAISQNIFNKTYDASELGHYIDIFISRASDVKTRNKAQYGGTVSALLSLALSEGLIDKALLAKSGKDRRPTGIEALNGEDVLSGSGSNY
;
A
#
# COMPACT_ATOMS: atom_id res chain seq x y z
N MET A 1 20.17 -9.37 12.54
CA MET A 1 20.65 -8.08 13.10
C MET A 1 19.42 -7.25 13.40
N VAL A 2 19.26 -6.79 14.64
CA VAL A 2 18.20 -5.82 14.98
C VAL A 2 18.71 -4.48 14.51
N THR A 3 18.19 -3.97 13.39
CA THR A 3 18.47 -2.59 12.98
C THR A 3 17.94 -1.67 14.06
N ALA A 4 18.79 -0.75 14.53
CA ALA A 4 18.37 0.30 15.43
C ALA A 4 17.19 1.06 14.79
N VAL A 5 16.11 1.22 15.54
CA VAL A 5 15.01 2.07 15.11
C VAL A 5 15.57 3.49 15.00
N LYS A 6 15.28 4.16 13.89
CA LYS A 6 15.80 5.50 13.57
C LYS A 6 14.65 6.48 13.43
N GLY A 7 14.96 7.77 13.34
CA GLY A 7 14.00 8.84 13.31
C GLY A 7 13.87 9.52 11.97
N VAL A 8 13.24 10.70 11.98
CA VAL A 8 13.03 11.49 10.77
C VAL A 8 14.33 11.99 10.17
N LYS A 9 15.36 12.22 11.00
CA LYS A 9 16.67 12.69 10.54
C LYS A 9 17.26 11.70 9.53
N GLU A 10 17.35 10.44 9.93
CA GLU A 10 17.86 9.36 9.08
C GLU A 10 16.92 9.10 7.89
N LEU A 11 15.59 9.22 8.06
CA LEU A 11 14.67 9.10 6.93
C LEU A 11 14.99 10.14 5.86
N ILE A 12 15.19 11.39 6.27
CA ILE A 12 15.53 12.48 5.35
C ILE A 12 16.89 12.24 4.70
N ASP A 13 17.90 11.86 5.48
CA ASP A 13 19.28 11.72 5.00
C ASP A 13 19.50 10.46 4.14
N GLU A 14 18.85 9.35 4.47
CA GLU A 14 19.08 8.04 3.83
C GLU A 14 18.07 7.73 2.71
N VAL A 15 16.87 8.33 2.74
CA VAL A 15 15.80 8.03 1.75
C VAL A 15 15.43 9.26 0.92
N VAL A 16 15.12 10.39 1.57
CA VAL A 16 14.56 11.55 0.85
C VAL A 16 15.63 12.31 0.05
N LYS A 17 16.75 12.68 0.69
CA LYS A 17 17.86 13.39 0.03
C LYS A 17 18.48 12.58 -1.13
N PRO A 18 18.69 11.26 -1.02
CA PRO A 18 19.23 10.45 -2.12
C PRO A 18 18.22 10.18 -3.25
N GLY A 19 16.95 10.60 -3.10
CA GLY A 19 15.92 10.43 -4.14
C GLY A 19 15.30 9.04 -4.18
N LEU A 20 15.38 8.26 -3.10
CA LEU A 20 14.83 6.90 -3.03
C LEU A 20 13.34 6.87 -2.67
N CYS A 21 12.78 8.00 -2.21
CA CYS A 21 11.39 8.11 -1.80
C CYS A 21 10.42 7.88 -2.97
N THR A 22 9.51 6.93 -2.81
CA THR A 22 8.48 6.58 -3.81
C THR A 22 7.15 7.30 -3.58
N LEU A 23 7.10 8.28 -2.66
CA LEU A 23 5.92 9.07 -2.32
C LEU A 23 4.68 8.24 -1.92
N CYS A 24 4.90 7.10 -1.25
CA CYS A 24 3.81 6.23 -0.77
C CYS A 24 2.90 6.87 0.31
N GLY A 25 3.34 7.96 0.95
CA GLY A 25 2.54 8.71 1.91
C GLY A 25 2.41 8.12 3.32
N ALA A 26 2.95 6.92 3.58
CA ALA A 26 2.84 6.25 4.88
C ALA A 26 3.34 7.13 6.05
N CYS A 27 4.45 7.84 5.87
CA CYS A 27 5.01 8.72 6.89
C CYS A 27 4.20 10.01 7.12
N VAL A 28 3.47 10.49 6.10
CA VAL A 28 2.63 11.70 6.18
C VAL A 28 1.29 11.40 6.86
N GLY A 29 0.81 10.16 6.77
CA GLY A 29 -0.46 9.76 7.37
C GLY A 29 -0.48 9.86 8.91
N ASP A 30 0.68 9.70 9.55
CA ASP A 30 0.80 9.65 11.02
C ASP A 30 1.66 10.80 11.59
N CYS A 31 2.65 11.31 10.85
CA CYS A 31 3.57 12.32 11.38
C CYS A 31 3.02 13.75 11.22
N PRO A 32 2.91 14.55 12.30
CA PRO A 32 2.45 15.93 12.20
C PRO A 32 3.46 16.87 11.53
N TYR A 33 4.72 16.45 11.39
CA TYR A 33 5.80 17.27 10.85
C TYR A 33 6.11 16.97 9.39
N LEU A 34 5.68 15.84 8.85
CA LEU A 34 5.98 15.46 7.47
C LEU A 34 4.79 15.78 6.57
N VAL A 35 5.05 16.52 5.48
CA VAL A 35 4.03 16.86 4.49
C VAL A 35 4.47 16.54 3.09
N PHE A 36 3.49 16.36 2.22
CA PHE A 36 3.70 16.39 0.79
C PHE A 36 3.79 17.84 0.30
N TYR A 37 4.88 18.18 -0.37
CA TYR A 37 5.08 19.49 -1.00
C TYR A 37 5.85 19.34 -2.31
N ASN A 38 5.21 19.73 -3.42
CA ASN A 38 5.78 19.72 -4.77
C ASN A 38 6.47 18.38 -5.15
N GLY A 39 5.76 17.27 -4.98
CA GLY A 39 6.29 15.95 -5.35
C GLY A 39 7.41 15.45 -4.44
N LYS A 40 7.55 16.01 -3.24
CA LYS A 40 8.55 15.61 -2.25
C LYS A 40 7.94 15.58 -0.87
N ILE A 41 8.51 14.75 0.00
CA ILE A 41 8.27 14.83 1.43
C ILE A 41 9.13 15.96 2.00
N LYS A 42 8.52 16.81 2.83
CA LYS A 42 9.17 17.91 3.53
C LYS A 42 8.90 17.82 5.02
N LEU A 43 9.92 18.15 5.80
CA LEU A 43 9.83 18.32 7.24
C LEU A 43 9.49 19.78 7.53
N LEU A 44 8.32 20.03 8.15
CA LEU A 44 7.82 21.35 8.49
C LEU A 44 8.51 21.96 9.71
N ASP A 45 8.86 21.13 10.69
CA ASP A 45 9.41 21.57 11.97
C ASP A 45 10.38 20.53 12.54
N LEU A 46 11.13 20.92 13.56
CA LEU A 46 12.13 20.08 14.21
C LEU A 46 11.45 18.96 15.01
N CYS A 47 11.53 17.74 14.49
CA CYS A 47 11.28 16.54 15.29
C CYS A 47 12.55 16.16 16.05
N THR A 48 12.49 16.14 17.38
CA THR A 48 13.62 15.79 18.26
C THR A 48 13.67 14.31 18.65
N ARG A 49 12.77 13.49 18.10
CA ARG A 49 12.72 12.05 18.37
C ARG A 49 13.88 11.34 17.69
N ALA A 50 14.63 10.55 18.46
CA ALA A 50 15.67 9.69 17.94
C ALA A 50 15.10 8.51 17.11
N GLU A 51 13.88 8.11 17.42
CA GLU A 51 13.17 6.98 16.81
C GLU A 51 11.80 7.44 16.33
N GLY A 52 11.33 6.92 15.19
CA GLY A 52 10.00 7.24 14.71
C GLY A 52 9.50 6.30 13.64
N HIS A 53 8.19 6.06 13.72
CA HIS A 53 7.42 5.29 12.75
C HIS A 53 7.62 5.72 11.28
N CYS A 54 7.95 6.99 11.05
CA CYS A 54 8.29 7.48 9.71
C CYS A 54 9.46 6.73 9.05
N TYR A 55 10.47 6.30 9.82
CA TYR A 55 11.59 5.50 9.32
C TYR A 55 11.23 4.00 9.30
N GLU A 56 10.56 3.54 10.36
CA GLU A 56 10.16 2.14 10.53
C GLU A 56 9.22 1.64 9.42
N TYR A 57 8.22 2.45 9.04
CA TYR A 57 7.24 2.08 8.02
C TYR A 57 7.71 2.40 6.60
N CYS A 58 8.89 3.02 6.44
CA CYS A 58 9.36 3.39 5.12
C CYS A 58 9.78 2.12 4.35
N PRO A 59 9.16 1.79 3.20
CA PRO A 59 9.54 0.60 2.42
C PRO A 59 10.91 0.74 1.72
N ARG A 60 11.61 1.86 1.95
CA ARG A 60 12.90 2.19 1.35
C ARG A 60 14.04 2.17 2.37
N THR A 61 13.74 1.92 3.64
CA THR A 61 14.74 1.64 4.68
C THR A 61 14.98 0.14 4.76
N TYR A 62 15.88 -0.30 5.65
CA TYR A 62 16.13 -1.73 5.83
C TYR A 62 14.89 -2.44 6.36
N THR A 63 14.49 -3.49 5.65
CA THR A 63 13.39 -4.37 6.03
C THR A 63 13.89 -5.81 5.98
N SER A 64 13.75 -6.55 7.08
CA SER A 64 14.12 -7.96 7.11
C SER A 64 13.05 -8.79 6.39
N MET A 65 13.34 -9.15 5.13
CA MET A 65 12.45 -9.99 4.33
C MET A 65 12.26 -11.38 4.95
N ASP A 66 13.31 -11.94 5.57
CA ASP A 66 13.21 -13.19 6.33
C ASP A 66 12.24 -13.08 7.51
N ALA A 67 12.30 -12.00 8.28
CA ALA A 67 11.38 -11.81 9.41
C ALA A 67 9.93 -11.69 8.94
N ILE A 68 9.68 -10.96 7.84
CA ILE A 68 8.35 -10.86 7.23
C ILE A 68 7.88 -12.23 6.74
N SER A 69 8.72 -12.94 6.00
CA SER A 69 8.39 -14.24 5.43
C SER A 69 8.10 -15.28 6.52
N GLN A 70 8.91 -15.29 7.58
CA GLN A 70 8.71 -16.19 8.71
C GLN A 70 7.41 -15.87 9.46
N ASN A 71 7.09 -14.59 9.65
CA ASN A 71 5.88 -14.18 10.36
C ASN A 71 4.60 -14.50 9.56
N ILE A 72 4.59 -14.18 8.27
CA ILE A 72 3.38 -14.31 7.43
C ILE A 72 3.20 -15.74 6.91
N PHE A 73 4.28 -16.39 6.46
CA PHE A 73 4.22 -17.67 5.75
C PHE A 73 4.80 -18.83 6.54
N ASN A 74 5.41 -18.59 7.71
CA ASN A 74 6.17 -19.58 8.48
C ASN A 74 7.27 -20.27 7.65
N LYS A 75 7.90 -19.51 6.75
CA LYS A 75 8.95 -19.95 5.83
C LYS A 75 10.05 -18.91 5.74
N THR A 76 11.29 -19.33 5.47
CA THR A 76 12.40 -18.42 5.14
C THR A 76 12.13 -17.67 3.84
N TYR A 77 12.68 -16.47 3.70
CA TYR A 77 12.57 -15.72 2.45
C TYR A 77 13.48 -16.36 1.40
N ASP A 78 12.90 -16.93 0.36
CA ASP A 78 13.64 -17.70 -0.65
C ASP A 78 14.14 -16.85 -1.84
N ALA A 79 13.81 -15.56 -1.86
CA ALA A 79 14.12 -14.62 -2.93
C ALA A 79 13.66 -15.08 -4.33
N SER A 80 12.68 -16.00 -4.40
CA SER A 80 12.07 -16.40 -5.66
C SER A 80 11.33 -15.22 -6.30
N GLU A 81 11.31 -15.17 -7.62
CA GLU A 81 10.79 -14.04 -8.39
C GLU A 81 9.30 -13.81 -8.16
N LEU A 82 8.55 -14.88 -7.87
CA LEU A 82 7.11 -14.84 -7.55
C LEU A 82 6.83 -14.83 -6.05
N GLY A 83 7.81 -15.19 -5.21
CA GLY A 83 7.64 -15.40 -3.78
C GLY A 83 6.85 -16.66 -3.44
N HIS A 84 6.42 -16.77 -2.18
CA HIS A 84 5.62 -17.90 -1.69
C HIS A 84 4.19 -17.87 -2.24
N TYR A 85 3.76 -18.94 -2.91
CA TYR A 85 2.38 -19.14 -3.37
C TYR A 85 1.86 -20.54 -3.00
N ILE A 86 0.53 -20.67 -2.98
CA ILE A 86 -0.15 -21.96 -2.87
C ILE A 86 -0.46 -22.47 -4.28
N ASP A 87 -1.13 -21.65 -5.08
CA ASP A 87 -1.52 -21.94 -6.46
C ASP A 87 -1.48 -20.66 -7.31
N ILE A 88 -1.38 -20.80 -8.63
CA ILE A 88 -1.37 -19.71 -9.61
C ILE A 88 -2.50 -19.92 -10.61
N PHE A 89 -3.35 -18.91 -10.79
CA PHE A 89 -4.51 -18.96 -11.68
C PHE A 89 -4.53 -17.81 -12.68
N ILE A 90 -5.10 -18.08 -13.85
CA ILE A 90 -5.54 -17.06 -14.80
C ILE A 90 -7.06 -16.97 -14.71
N SER A 91 -7.57 -15.79 -14.37
CA SER A 91 -9.01 -15.59 -14.14
C SER A 91 -9.51 -14.27 -14.70
N ARG A 92 -10.82 -14.18 -14.86
CA ARG A 92 -11.56 -12.95 -15.19
C ARG A 92 -12.96 -13.04 -14.57
N ALA A 93 -13.58 -11.89 -14.28
CA ALA A 93 -14.94 -11.84 -13.74
C ALA A 93 -15.93 -12.56 -14.68
N SER A 94 -16.84 -13.37 -14.14
CA SER A 94 -17.92 -13.99 -14.92
C SER A 94 -18.96 -12.95 -15.35
N ASP A 95 -19.24 -11.96 -14.50
CA ASP A 95 -20.11 -10.82 -14.80
C ASP A 95 -19.50 -9.90 -15.87
N VAL A 96 -20.27 -9.67 -16.93
CA VAL A 96 -19.86 -8.85 -18.08
C VAL A 96 -19.73 -7.38 -17.69
N LYS A 97 -20.58 -6.86 -16.79
CA LYS A 97 -20.53 -5.46 -16.37
C LYS A 97 -19.22 -5.15 -15.66
N THR A 98 -18.84 -5.99 -14.71
CA THR A 98 -17.56 -5.93 -13.99
C THR A 98 -16.38 -6.06 -14.94
N ARG A 99 -16.40 -7.05 -15.84
CA ARG A 99 -15.32 -7.30 -16.81
C ARG A 99 -15.05 -6.11 -17.72
N ASN A 100 -16.09 -5.40 -18.15
CA ASN A 100 -15.96 -4.28 -19.08
C ASN A 100 -15.49 -2.99 -18.40
N LYS A 101 -15.73 -2.85 -17.10
CA LYS A 101 -15.41 -1.63 -16.35
C LYS A 101 -14.07 -1.72 -15.62
N ALA A 102 -13.77 -2.88 -15.04
CA ALA A 102 -12.62 -3.07 -14.16
C ALA A 102 -11.33 -3.41 -14.91
N GLN A 103 -10.19 -3.18 -14.25
CA GLN A 103 -8.87 -3.45 -14.81
C GLN A 103 -8.63 -4.95 -15.05
N TYR A 104 -7.99 -5.30 -16.16
CA TYR A 104 -7.52 -6.66 -16.49
C TYR A 104 -8.56 -7.76 -16.28
N GLY A 105 -9.81 -7.51 -16.69
CA GLY A 105 -10.90 -8.49 -16.61
C GLY A 105 -11.58 -8.59 -15.25
N GLY A 106 -11.22 -7.74 -14.28
CA GLY A 106 -12.03 -7.48 -13.09
C GLY A 106 -11.97 -8.54 -11.98
N THR A 107 -10.94 -9.39 -11.95
CA THR A 107 -10.77 -10.43 -10.93
C THR A 107 -10.83 -9.86 -9.51
N VAL A 108 -10.04 -8.82 -9.21
CA VAL A 108 -10.01 -8.21 -7.87
C VAL A 108 -11.38 -7.63 -7.49
N SER A 109 -12.04 -6.91 -8.40
CA SER A 109 -13.36 -6.34 -8.15
C SER A 109 -14.42 -7.42 -7.92
N ALA A 110 -14.36 -8.53 -8.64
CA ALA A 110 -15.28 -9.65 -8.45
C ALA A 110 -15.10 -10.34 -7.09
N LEU A 111 -13.85 -10.60 -6.68
CA LEU A 111 -13.53 -11.22 -5.39
C LEU A 111 -13.97 -10.33 -4.21
N LEU A 112 -13.71 -9.03 -4.28
CA LEU A 112 -14.12 -8.09 -3.22
C LEU A 112 -15.64 -7.96 -3.14
N SER A 113 -16.33 -7.89 -4.29
CA SER A 113 -17.79 -7.82 -4.32
C SER A 113 -18.41 -9.08 -3.73
N LEU A 114 -17.85 -10.25 -4.04
CA LEU A 114 -18.27 -11.53 -3.47
C LEU A 114 -18.07 -11.52 -1.95
N ALA A 115 -16.87 -11.18 -1.48
CA ALA A 115 -16.52 -11.15 -0.05
C ALA A 115 -17.44 -10.23 0.77
N LEU A 116 -17.81 -9.06 0.22
CA LEU A 116 -18.79 -8.16 0.85
C LEU A 116 -20.20 -8.78 0.84
N SER A 117 -20.64 -9.33 -0.29
CA SER A 117 -22.00 -9.90 -0.42
C SER A 117 -22.23 -11.14 0.44
N GLU A 118 -21.17 -11.94 0.66
CA GLU A 118 -21.19 -13.13 1.51
C GLU A 118 -20.89 -12.82 2.98
N GLY A 119 -20.58 -11.56 3.33
CA GLY A 119 -20.25 -11.15 4.68
C GLY A 119 -18.91 -11.69 5.21
N LEU A 120 -17.97 -12.03 4.31
CA LEU A 120 -16.60 -12.43 4.67
C LEU A 120 -15.78 -11.23 5.17
N ILE A 121 -16.14 -10.04 4.71
CA ILE A 121 -15.59 -8.75 5.17
C ILE A 121 -16.74 -7.76 5.35
N ASP A 122 -16.63 -6.89 6.35
CA ASP A 122 -17.61 -5.82 6.53
C ASP A 122 -17.43 -4.72 5.47
N LYS A 123 -16.16 -4.44 5.12
CA LYS A 123 -15.75 -3.30 4.30
C LYS A 123 -14.46 -3.58 3.54
N ALA A 124 -14.26 -2.91 2.42
CA ALA A 124 -13.01 -2.90 1.66
C ALA A 124 -12.47 -1.47 1.50
N LEU A 125 -11.16 -1.28 1.70
CA LEU A 125 -10.50 0.00 1.43
C LEU A 125 -9.92 0.00 0.01
N LEU A 126 -10.35 0.94 -0.82
CA LEU A 126 -9.94 1.04 -2.23
C LEU A 126 -9.39 2.42 -2.55
N ALA A 127 -8.67 2.51 -3.67
CA ALA A 127 -8.20 3.79 -4.21
C ALA A 127 -9.03 4.18 -5.44
N LYS A 128 -9.46 5.44 -5.49
CA LYS A 128 -10.18 6.03 -6.63
C LYS A 128 -9.50 7.31 -7.08
N SER A 129 -9.59 7.64 -8.36
CA SER A 129 -9.14 8.94 -8.86
C SER A 129 -10.03 10.06 -8.31
N GLY A 130 -9.43 10.98 -7.57
CA GLY A 130 -10.07 12.19 -7.07
C GLY A 130 -10.38 13.19 -8.17
N LYS A 131 -11.10 14.27 -7.84
CA LYS A 131 -11.47 15.33 -8.81
C LYS A 131 -10.24 16.02 -9.43
N ASP A 132 -9.16 16.11 -8.66
CA ASP A 132 -7.86 16.65 -9.07
C ASP A 132 -6.93 15.57 -9.66
N ARG A 133 -7.48 14.40 -10.00
CA ARG A 133 -6.78 13.18 -10.45
C ARG A 133 -5.87 12.53 -9.42
N ARG A 134 -5.81 13.03 -8.18
CA ARG A 134 -5.00 12.39 -7.14
C ARG A 134 -5.70 11.15 -6.59
N PRO A 135 -4.97 10.05 -6.34
CA PRO A 135 -5.55 8.88 -5.69
C PRO A 135 -6.13 9.27 -4.33
N THR A 136 -7.39 8.90 -4.10
CA THR A 136 -8.10 9.12 -2.85
C THR A 136 -8.61 7.79 -2.34
N GLY A 137 -8.48 7.54 -1.03
CA GLY A 137 -9.05 6.36 -0.39
C GLY A 137 -10.57 6.44 -0.33
N ILE A 138 -11.24 5.31 -0.60
CA ILE A 138 -12.68 5.14 -0.39
C ILE A 138 -12.93 3.89 0.44
N GLU A 139 -13.97 3.96 1.26
CA GLU A 139 -14.53 2.81 1.95
C GLU A 139 -15.65 2.23 1.07
N ALA A 140 -15.53 0.95 0.71
CA ALA A 140 -16.51 0.22 -0.08
C ALA A 140 -17.30 -0.74 0.82
N LEU A 141 -18.62 -0.63 0.77
CA LEU A 141 -19.57 -1.40 1.58
C LEU A 141 -20.35 -2.42 0.74
N ASN A 142 -20.34 -2.27 -0.58
CA ASN A 142 -21.05 -3.15 -1.51
C ASN A 142 -20.33 -3.22 -2.88
N GLY A 143 -20.85 -4.06 -3.77
CA GLY A 143 -20.27 -4.25 -5.11
C GLY A 143 -20.30 -3.01 -6.00
N GLU A 144 -21.25 -2.09 -5.83
CA GLU A 144 -21.28 -0.84 -6.59
C GLU A 144 -20.14 0.09 -6.16
N ASP A 145 -19.87 0.17 -4.85
CA ASP A 145 -18.73 0.92 -4.32
C ASP A 145 -17.41 0.37 -4.85
N VAL A 146 -17.27 -0.96 -4.86
CA VAL A 146 -16.10 -1.67 -5.42
C VAL A 146 -15.91 -1.32 -6.90
N LEU A 147 -16.98 -1.38 -7.69
CA LEU A 147 -16.95 -0.98 -9.10
C LEU A 147 -16.72 0.52 -9.29
N SER A 148 -17.00 1.36 -8.30
CA SER A 148 -16.71 2.79 -8.38
C SER A 148 -15.22 3.11 -8.22
N GLY A 149 -14.48 2.24 -7.51
CA GLY A 149 -13.03 2.27 -7.34
C GLY A 149 -12.28 1.29 -8.27
N SER A 150 -12.96 0.65 -9.22
CA SER A 150 -12.32 -0.30 -10.12
C SER A 150 -11.40 0.42 -11.13
N GLY A 151 -10.21 -0.13 -11.35
CA GLY A 151 -9.24 0.46 -12.27
C GLY A 151 -7.85 0.55 -11.64
N SER A 152 -6.93 1.18 -12.37
CA SER A 152 -5.64 1.61 -11.84
C SER A 152 -5.56 3.13 -11.87
N ASN A 153 -5.06 3.72 -10.78
CA ASN A 153 -4.79 5.16 -10.68
C ASN A 153 -3.28 5.36 -10.88
N TYR A 154 -2.89 6.25 -11.78
CA TYR A 154 -1.50 6.60 -12.10
C TYR A 154 -1.25 8.10 -11.86
#